data_AF-A0A950E939-F1
#
_entry.id   AF-A0A950E939-F1
#
_cell.length_a   1.000
_cell.length_b   1.000
_cell.length_c   1.000
_cell.angle_alpha   90.00
_cell.angle_beta   90.00
_cell.angle_gamma   90.00
#
_symmetry.space_group_name_H-M   'P 1'
#
loop_
_entity.id
_entity.type
_entity.pdbx_description
1 polymer ?
#
loop_
_entity_poly.entity_id
_entity_poly.type
_entity_poly.pdbx_seq_one_letter_code
_entity_poly.pdbx_strand_id
1 'polypeptide(L)'
;MPQDFAAIQRDNEFLFSLAFLVQAVDSVRDLDAAAVLYDLLVPYAHLNAMNTDEIGTGSVSRTLGILAGALSRWDDAARHFETAMSHNQRMGALPWLAHTQHDYAKTLLARDTRHDRDRAQQLLLAATEQYERLGMTP
;
A
#
# COMPACT_ATOMS: atom_id res chain seq x y z
N MET A 1 -9.73 -22.32 27.20
CA MET A 1 -10.09 -20.91 26.91
C MET A 1 -11.31 -20.95 26.01
N PRO A 2 -12.31 -20.06 26.12
CA PRO A 2 -13.52 -20.17 25.30
C PRO A 2 -13.17 -20.05 23.81
N GLN A 3 -13.55 -21.06 23.02
CA GLN A 3 -13.29 -21.21 21.58
C GLN A 3 -14.29 -20.40 20.73
N ASP A 4 -14.75 -19.24 21.21
CA ASP A 4 -15.80 -18.46 20.53
C ASP A 4 -15.26 -17.51 19.46
N PHE A 5 -13.93 -17.49 19.27
CA PHE A 5 -13.21 -16.54 18.41
C PHE A 5 -13.63 -15.07 18.64
N ALA A 6 -14.23 -14.75 19.80
CA ALA A 6 -14.76 -13.42 20.09
C ALA A 6 -13.65 -12.37 20.25
N ALA A 7 -12.40 -12.82 20.44
CA ALA A 7 -11.22 -11.98 20.45
C ALA A 7 -10.78 -11.50 19.05
N ILE A 8 -11.28 -12.09 17.96
CA ILE A 8 -10.98 -11.62 16.60
C ILE A 8 -11.79 -10.35 16.36
N GLN A 9 -11.10 -9.23 16.14
CA GLN A 9 -11.76 -7.98 15.80
C GLN A 9 -12.49 -8.11 14.45
N ARG A 10 -13.69 -7.54 14.38
CA ARG A 10 -14.47 -7.47 13.13
C ARG A 10 -14.02 -6.28 12.29
N ASP A 11 -12.82 -6.37 11.76
CA ASP A 11 -12.23 -5.44 10.81
C ASP A 11 -12.09 -6.09 9.42
N ASN A 12 -11.34 -5.46 8.52
CA ASN A 12 -11.09 -5.97 7.18
C ASN A 12 -10.38 -7.33 7.16
N GLU A 13 -9.65 -7.69 8.21
CA GLU A 13 -8.93 -8.95 8.32
C GLU A 13 -9.80 -10.09 8.86
N PHE A 14 -11.01 -9.80 9.32
CA PHE A 14 -11.88 -10.79 9.97
C PHE A 14 -12.12 -12.02 9.09
N LEU A 15 -12.57 -11.83 7.84
CA LEU A 15 -12.91 -12.94 6.96
C LEU A 15 -11.67 -13.72 6.52
N PHE A 16 -10.55 -13.04 6.28
CA PHE A 16 -9.27 -13.68 6.00
C PHE A 16 -8.78 -14.51 7.18
N SER A 17 -8.82 -13.96 8.39
CA SER A 17 -8.40 -14.62 9.62
C SER A 17 -9.19 -15.90 9.89
N LEU A 18 -10.52 -15.85 9.74
CA LEU A 18 -11.36 -17.04 9.88
C LEU A 18 -11.02 -18.11 8.84
N ALA A 19 -10.87 -17.73 7.57
CA ALA A 19 -10.51 -18.67 6.50
C ALA A 19 -9.12 -19.29 6.71
N PHE A 20 -8.15 -18.51 7.20
CA PHE A 20 -6.81 -18.99 7.52
C PHE A 20 -6.81 -19.98 8.70
N LEU A 21 -7.60 -19.70 9.75
CA LEU A 21 -7.72 -20.56 10.94
C LEU A 21 -8.30 -21.95 10.63
N VAL A 22 -9.10 -22.09 9.58
CA VAL A 22 -9.62 -23.40 9.16
C VAL A 22 -8.49 -24.41 8.91
N GLN A 23 -7.36 -23.98 8.36
CA GLN A 23 -6.21 -24.86 8.12
C GLN A 23 -5.59 -25.37 9.42
N ALA A 24 -5.50 -24.51 10.43
CA ALA A 24 -5.00 -24.90 11.75
C ALA A 24 -5.98 -25.87 12.43
N VAL A 25 -7.28 -25.57 12.41
CA VAL A 25 -8.34 -26.40 13.02
C VAL A 25 -8.41 -27.78 12.36
N ASP A 26 -8.32 -27.87 11.03
CA ASP A 26 -8.30 -29.16 10.32
C ASP A 26 -7.07 -30.00 10.69
N SER A 27 -5.90 -29.35 10.81
CA SER A 27 -4.63 -30.05 11.12
C SER A 27 -4.65 -30.76 12.48
N VAL A 28 -5.36 -30.19 13.46
CA VAL A 28 -5.47 -30.74 14.82
C VAL A 28 -6.79 -31.48 15.07
N ARG A 29 -7.70 -31.50 14.08
CA ARG A 29 -9.03 -32.13 14.17
C ARG A 29 -9.88 -31.62 15.34
N ASP A 30 -9.81 -30.32 15.65
CA ASP A 30 -10.62 -29.71 16.69
C ASP A 30 -12.05 -29.47 16.18
N LEU A 31 -12.94 -30.45 16.43
CA LEU A 31 -14.31 -30.43 15.92
C LEU A 31 -15.16 -29.32 16.56
N ASP A 32 -14.87 -28.94 17.80
CA ASP A 32 -15.60 -27.88 18.49
C ASP A 32 -15.27 -26.53 17.86
N ALA A 33 -13.99 -26.26 17.60
CA ALA A 33 -13.57 -25.06 16.87
C ALA A 33 -14.08 -25.06 15.42
N ALA A 34 -14.14 -26.23 14.77
CA ALA A 34 -14.65 -26.36 13.41
C ALA A 34 -16.13 -25.98 13.31
N ALA A 35 -16.96 -26.39 14.27
CA ALA A 35 -18.37 -26.03 14.33
C ALA A 35 -18.57 -24.51 14.46
N VAL A 36 -17.80 -23.86 15.33
CA VAL A 36 -17.87 -22.40 15.51
C VAL A 36 -17.42 -21.66 14.25
N LEU A 37 -16.29 -22.05 13.63
CA LEU A 37 -15.82 -21.44 12.39
C LEU A 37 -16.81 -21.63 11.24
N TYR A 38 -17.47 -22.78 11.16
CA TYR A 38 -18.49 -23.05 10.16
C TYR A 38 -19.66 -22.06 10.28
N ASP A 39 -20.23 -21.92 11.49
CA ASP A 39 -21.35 -21.01 11.73
C ASP A 39 -20.97 -19.54 11.48
N LEU A 40 -19.72 -19.16 11.76
CA LEU A 40 -19.20 -17.83 11.48
C LEU A 40 -18.99 -17.56 9.97
N LEU A 41 -18.61 -18.57 9.18
CA LEU A 41 -18.29 -18.44 7.76
C LEU A 41 -19.51 -18.59 6.85
N VAL A 42 -20.53 -19.37 7.23
CA VAL A 42 -21.73 -19.61 6.42
C VAL A 42 -22.39 -18.33 5.88
N PRO A 43 -22.55 -17.25 6.67
CA PRO A 43 -23.14 -15.99 6.17
C PRO A 43 -22.35 -15.36 5.01
N TYR A 44 -21.06 -15.67 4.89
CA TYR A 44 -20.12 -15.09 3.92
C TYR A 44 -19.76 -16.04 2.78
N ALA A 45 -20.44 -17.18 2.64
CA ALA A 45 -20.10 -18.23 1.66
C ALA A 45 -20.12 -17.77 0.18
N HIS A 46 -20.68 -16.60 -0.11
CA HIS A 46 -20.74 -15.98 -1.43
C HIS A 46 -19.61 -14.97 -1.69
N LEU A 47 -18.71 -14.76 -0.73
CA LEU A 47 -17.60 -13.80 -0.80
C LEU A 47 -16.26 -14.52 -0.90
N ASN A 48 -15.27 -13.85 -1.49
CA ASN A 48 -13.88 -14.29 -1.41
C ASN A 48 -13.25 -13.68 -0.15
N ALA A 49 -12.66 -14.54 0.69
CA ALA A 49 -11.81 -14.07 1.79
C ALA A 49 -10.52 -13.50 1.20
N MET A 50 -10.34 -12.18 1.30
CA MET A 50 -9.16 -11.47 0.80
C MET A 50 -8.51 -10.72 1.96
N ASN A 51 -7.18 -10.72 1.99
CA ASN A 51 -6.39 -9.76 2.75
C ASN A 51 -5.83 -8.75 1.74
N THR A 52 -6.45 -7.59 1.66
CA THR A 52 -6.07 -6.52 0.71
C THR A 52 -5.00 -5.60 1.26
N ASP A 53 -4.75 -5.61 2.57
CA ASP A 53 -3.98 -4.58 3.27
C ASP A 53 -2.49 -4.92 3.40
N GLU A 54 -2.05 -6.08 2.91
CA GLU A 54 -0.63 -6.41 2.76
C GLU A 54 0.09 -5.57 1.69
N ILE A 55 -0.64 -4.75 0.92
CA ILE A 55 -0.04 -3.83 -0.06
C ILE A 55 0.53 -2.61 0.67
N GLY A 56 1.83 -2.67 0.98
CA GLY A 56 2.56 -1.47 1.42
C GLY A 56 2.46 -0.36 0.36
N THR A 57 1.92 0.80 0.73
CA THR A 57 1.69 1.94 -0.19
C THR A 57 2.95 2.78 -0.44
N GLY A 58 4.13 2.19 -0.31
CA GLY A 58 5.42 2.87 -0.29
C GLY A 58 5.60 3.80 0.92
N SER A 59 6.58 4.72 0.83
CA SER A 59 6.86 5.67 1.90
C SER A 59 5.73 6.67 2.14
N VAL A 60 5.29 6.82 3.40
CA VAL A 60 4.33 7.89 3.84
C VAL A 60 4.84 9.29 3.49
N SER A 61 6.15 9.46 3.35
CA SER A 61 6.72 10.74 2.90
C SER A 61 6.24 11.13 1.49
N ARG A 62 5.88 10.18 0.61
CA ARG A 62 5.27 10.51 -0.69
C ARG A 62 3.93 11.20 -0.49
N THR A 63 3.07 10.66 0.38
CA THR A 63 1.77 11.24 0.71
C THR A 63 1.92 12.63 1.31
N LEU A 64 2.89 12.83 2.20
CA LEU A 64 3.19 14.16 2.76
C LEU A 64 3.69 15.14 1.70
N GLY A 65 4.50 14.67 0.72
CA GLY A 65 4.96 15.49 -0.40
C GLY A 65 3.80 15.99 -1.27
N ILE A 66 2.86 15.11 -1.60
CA ILE A 66 1.65 15.44 -2.36
C ILE A 66 0.80 16.49 -1.61
N LEU A 67 0.57 16.28 -0.31
CA LEU A 67 -0.21 17.21 0.52
C LEU A 67 0.48 18.57 0.66
N ALA A 68 1.80 18.58 0.91
CA ALA A 68 2.57 19.81 0.98
C ALA A 68 2.54 20.60 -0.34
N GLY A 69 2.64 19.90 -1.49
CA GLY A 69 2.49 20.50 -2.81
C GLY A 69 1.12 21.13 -3.03
N ALA A 70 0.04 20.43 -2.65
CA ALA A 70 -1.32 20.96 -2.71
C ALA A 70 -1.53 22.20 -1.83
N LEU A 71 -0.80 22.29 -0.72
CA LEU A 71 -0.78 23.44 0.19
C LEU A 71 0.25 24.51 -0.19
N SER A 72 0.90 24.38 -1.36
CA SER A 72 1.97 25.27 -1.84
C SER A 72 3.16 25.42 -0.87
N ARG A 73 3.39 24.42 0.00
CA ARG A 73 4.56 24.33 0.87
C ARG A 73 5.70 23.64 0.13
N TRP A 74 6.26 24.34 -0.85
CA TRP A 74 7.13 23.74 -1.86
C TRP A 74 8.40 23.09 -1.30
N ASP A 75 9.05 23.72 -0.34
CA ASP A 75 10.29 23.18 0.25
C ASP A 75 10.02 21.94 1.11
N ASP A 76 8.89 21.93 1.83
CA ASP A 76 8.43 20.73 2.55
C ASP A 76 8.08 19.62 1.58
N ALA A 77 7.40 19.93 0.47
CA ALA A 77 7.07 18.95 -0.55
C ALA A 77 8.33 18.28 -1.11
N ALA A 78 9.33 19.09 -1.50
CA ALA A 78 10.62 18.62 -2.00
C ALA A 78 11.31 17.68 -1.00
N ARG A 79 11.45 18.11 0.25
CA ARG A 79 12.06 17.32 1.33
C ARG A 79 11.35 15.98 1.55
N HIS A 80 10.02 15.99 1.50
CA HIS A 80 9.20 14.79 1.65
C HIS A 80 9.35 13.83 0.46
N PHE A 81 9.35 14.32 -0.78
CA PHE A 81 9.57 13.48 -1.96
C PHE A 81 10.98 12.87 -1.98
N GLU A 82 12.01 13.63 -1.63
CA GLU A 82 13.39 13.12 -1.55
C GLU A 82 13.53 12.02 -0.50
N THR A 83 12.91 12.22 0.68
CA THR A 83 12.82 11.20 1.73
C THR A 83 12.10 9.93 1.23
N ALA A 84 11.00 10.11 0.50
CA ALA A 84 10.23 9.00 -0.06
C ALA A 84 11.02 8.21 -1.10
N MET A 85 11.70 8.89 -2.03
CA MET A 85 12.55 8.26 -3.03
C MET A 85 13.68 7.46 -2.36
N SER A 86 14.37 8.06 -1.39
CA SER A 86 15.43 7.38 -0.63
C SER A 86 14.91 6.14 0.10
N HIS A 87 13.74 6.22 0.72
CA HIS A 87 13.14 5.09 1.42
C HIS A 87 12.74 3.96 0.48
N ASN A 88 12.01 4.29 -0.60
CA ASN A 88 11.55 3.30 -1.58
C ASN A 88 12.75 2.63 -2.28
N GLN A 89 13.82 3.38 -2.57
CA GLN A 89 15.04 2.82 -3.14
C GLN A 89 15.73 1.85 -2.18
N ARG A 90 15.86 2.19 -0.89
CA ARG A 90 16.46 1.30 0.13
C ARG A 90 15.66 0.01 0.32
N MET A 91 14.34 0.08 0.22
CA MET A 91 13.45 -1.08 0.35
C MET A 91 13.39 -1.95 -0.93
N GLY A 92 13.93 -1.48 -2.06
CA GLY A 92 13.69 -2.12 -3.35
C GLY A 92 12.23 -2.01 -3.83
N ALA A 93 11.46 -1.05 -3.29
CA ALA A 93 10.07 -0.79 -3.66
C ALA A 93 9.99 -0.01 -4.98
N LEU A 94 10.46 -0.62 -6.06
CA LEU A 94 10.65 0.02 -7.37
C LEU A 94 9.37 0.64 -7.98
N PRO A 95 8.18 0.01 -7.91
CA PRO A 95 6.94 0.66 -8.34
C PRO A 95 6.68 1.99 -7.60
N TRP A 96 6.89 1.99 -6.29
CA TRP A 96 6.67 3.18 -5.46
C TRP A 96 7.72 4.26 -5.66
N LEU A 97 8.95 3.89 -6.06
CA LEU A 97 9.95 4.86 -6.51
C LEU A 97 9.46 5.61 -7.77
N ALA A 98 8.94 4.89 -8.77
CA ALA A 98 8.40 5.49 -10.00
C ALA A 98 7.21 6.42 -9.71
N HIS A 99 6.25 5.97 -8.89
CA HIS A 99 5.12 6.81 -8.47
C HIS A 99 5.60 8.07 -7.74
N THR A 100 6.59 7.96 -6.85
CA THR A 100 7.14 9.12 -6.13
C THR A 100 7.80 10.12 -7.08
N GLN A 101 8.58 9.65 -8.05
CA GLN A 101 9.23 10.49 -9.06
C GLN A 101 8.18 11.23 -9.91
N HIS A 102 7.15 10.52 -10.36
CA HIS A 102 6.06 11.09 -11.14
C HIS A 102 5.31 12.19 -10.37
N ASP A 103 4.92 11.94 -9.12
CA ASP A 103 4.20 12.94 -8.32
C ASP A 103 5.06 14.14 -7.92
N TYR A 104 6.35 13.91 -7.69
CA TYR A 104 7.28 15.01 -7.44
C TYR A 104 7.40 15.89 -8.69
N ALA A 105 7.54 15.28 -9.88
CA ALA A 105 7.54 16.04 -11.13
C ALA A 105 6.25 16.85 -11.32
N LYS A 106 5.09 16.25 -11.08
CA LYS A 106 3.79 16.95 -11.13
C LYS A 106 3.73 18.13 -10.16
N THR A 107 4.27 17.98 -8.95
CA THR A 107 4.33 19.05 -7.95
C THR A 107 5.26 20.19 -8.37
N LEU A 108 6.41 19.86 -8.95
CA LEU A 108 7.36 20.84 -9.50
C LEU A 108 6.75 21.62 -10.67
N LEU A 109 6.05 20.94 -11.58
CA LEU A 109 5.33 21.58 -12.69
C LEU A 109 4.19 22.49 -12.21
N ALA A 110 3.58 22.21 -11.04
CA ALA A 110 2.59 23.11 -10.45
C ALA A 110 3.21 24.39 -9.86
N ARG A 111 4.46 24.34 -9.37
CA ARG A 111 5.23 25.51 -8.92
C ARG A 111 5.76 26.35 -10.08
N ASP A 112 6.09 25.69 -11.19
CA ASP A 112 6.40 26.25 -12.52
C ASP A 112 7.58 27.25 -12.59
N THR A 113 8.67 27.02 -11.83
CA THR A 113 9.93 27.74 -12.09
C THR A 113 10.74 27.08 -13.21
N ARG A 114 11.71 27.80 -13.78
CA ARG A 114 12.63 27.22 -14.79
C ARG A 114 13.36 25.98 -14.26
N HIS A 115 13.89 26.07 -13.05
CA HIS A 115 14.58 24.96 -12.41
C HIS A 115 13.65 23.76 -12.16
N ASP A 116 12.38 24.03 -11.84
CA ASP A 116 11.38 22.99 -11.64
C ASP A 116 11.08 22.22 -12.90
N ARG A 117 10.98 22.88 -14.05
CA ARG A 117 10.72 22.21 -15.33
C ARG A 117 11.85 21.26 -15.69
N ASP A 118 13.10 21.70 -15.54
CA ASP A 118 14.28 20.86 -15.80
C ASP A 118 14.28 19.65 -14.87
N ARG A 119 14.02 19.86 -13.58
CA ARG A 119 13.98 18.78 -12.59
C ARG A 119 12.81 17.83 -12.80
N ALA A 120 11.63 18.34 -13.13
CA ALA A 120 10.45 17.55 -13.43
C ALA A 120 10.67 16.66 -14.66
N GLN A 121 11.30 17.16 -15.71
CA GLN A 121 11.62 16.37 -16.89
C GLN A 121 12.54 15.19 -16.54
N GLN A 122 13.57 15.41 -15.73
CA GLN A 122 14.46 14.32 -15.28
C GLN A 122 13.70 13.25 -14.48
N LEU A 123 12.80 13.68 -13.59
CA LEU A 123 12.01 12.78 -12.76
C LEU A 123 10.99 11.98 -13.59
N LEU A 124 10.37 12.60 -14.59
CA LEU A 124 9.44 11.91 -15.50
C LEU A 124 10.17 10.86 -16.35
N LEU A 125 11.36 11.18 -16.87
CA LEU A 125 12.17 10.20 -17.62
C LEU A 125 12.51 8.98 -16.74
N ALA A 126 12.96 9.22 -15.51
CA ALA A 126 13.28 8.14 -14.58
C ALA A 126 12.04 7.30 -14.20
N ALA A 127 10.88 7.95 -14.00
CA ALA A 127 9.64 7.27 -13.70
C ALA A 127 9.20 6.38 -14.87
N THR A 128 9.21 6.90 -16.10
CA THR A 128 8.84 6.16 -17.31
C THR A 128 9.73 4.95 -17.54
N GLU A 129 11.06 5.12 -17.47
CA GLU A 129 12.01 4.01 -17.59
C GLU A 129 11.70 2.91 -16.56
N GLN A 130 11.39 3.31 -15.32
CA GLN A 130 11.08 2.38 -14.26
C GLN A 130 9.74 1.66 -14.46
N TYR A 131 8.70 2.35 -14.95
CA TYR A 131 7.42 1.74 -15.28
C TYR A 131 7.56 0.76 -16.44
N GLU A 132 8.25 1.12 -17.51
CA GLU A 132 8.50 0.27 -18.68
C GLU A 132 9.22 -1.02 -18.27
N ARG A 133 10.28 -0.91 -17.45
CA ARG A 133 11.03 -2.07 -16.95
C ARG A 133 10.17 -3.03 -16.13
N LEU A 134 9.15 -2.53 -15.47
CA LEU A 134 8.22 -3.31 -14.65
C LEU A 134 6.98 -3.79 -15.42
N GLY A 135 6.83 -3.40 -16.70
CA GLY A 135 5.61 -3.69 -17.47
C GLY A 135 4.38 -2.96 -16.94
N MET A 136 4.57 -1.84 -16.25
CA MET A 136 3.50 -1.03 -15.66
C MET A 136 3.17 0.16 -16.56
N THR A 137 1.92 0.62 -16.50
CA THR A 137 1.53 1.93 -17.05
C THR A 137 1.54 2.99 -15.95
N PRO A 138 1.95 4.24 -16.26
CA PRO A 138 1.97 5.35 -15.31
C PRO A 138 0.61 5.67 -14.66
#